data_AF-A0A3D1B105-F1
#
_entry.id   AF-A0A3D1B105-F1
#
_cell.length_a   1.000
_cell.length_b   1.000
_cell.length_c   1.000
_cell.angle_alpha   90.00
_cell.angle_beta   90.00
_cell.angle_gamma   90.00
#
_symmetry.space_group_name_H-M   'P 1'
#
loop_
_entity.id
_entity.type
_entity.pdbx_description
1 polymer ?
#
loop_
_entity_poly.entity_id
_entity_poly.type
_entity_poly.pdbx_seq_one_letter_code
_entity_poly.pdbx_strand_id
1 'polypeptide(L)'
;MDFRAYLEKLRGLSDKNKKIVLWTIVVVLGLMMGFFWIKGAGNALSNLGSQMGNVQLPNIETQDTDVSDAINNLINQVPVETLDWKTYKNEEYGFELVFPDSWEGYSVISDLWRAWDINSSSSASEYYGVKIIFTNPNAKKNPGEAWQNIPIMIITPDVWDLILQGRVAVSAAPIGPERIGQNKKYIFATPPRWYGFTDALGWQEAVDIVKTFKAF
;
A
#
# COMPACT_ATOMS: atom_id res chain seq x y z
N MET A 1 17.05 -32.98 4.78
CA MET A 1 16.49 -33.11 6.15
C MET A 1 15.04 -33.56 5.98
N ASP A 2 14.66 -34.73 6.48
CA ASP A 2 13.27 -35.20 6.33
C ASP A 2 12.39 -34.52 7.38
N PHE A 3 11.66 -33.50 6.93
CA PHE A 3 10.78 -32.70 7.78
C PHE A 3 9.64 -33.54 8.37
N ARG A 4 9.21 -34.60 7.68
CA ARG A 4 8.11 -35.47 8.15
C ARG A 4 8.55 -36.31 9.34
N ALA A 5 9.74 -36.89 9.27
CA ALA A 5 10.34 -37.64 10.38
C ALA A 5 10.59 -36.77 11.62
N TYR A 6 10.86 -35.47 11.44
CA TYR A 6 11.04 -34.53 12.54
C TYR A 6 9.71 -34.17 13.22
N LEU A 7 8.66 -33.93 12.42
CA LEU A 7 7.31 -33.65 12.95
C LEU A 7 6.72 -34.83 13.72
N GLU A 8 6.95 -36.07 13.29
CA GLU A 8 6.52 -37.25 14.04
C GLU A 8 7.21 -37.36 15.40
N LYS A 9 8.51 -37.08 15.47
CA LYS A 9 9.25 -37.02 16.73
C LYS A 9 8.72 -35.94 17.67
N LEU A 10 8.29 -34.79 17.14
CA LEU A 10 7.71 -33.70 17.94
C LEU A 10 6.32 -34.04 18.50
N ARG A 11 5.51 -34.82 17.77
CA ARG A 11 4.17 -35.23 18.21
C ARG A 11 4.21 -36.17 19.43
N GLY A 12 5.24 -37.03 19.51
CA GLY A 12 5.44 -37.98 20.61
C GLY A 12 5.99 -37.39 21.92
N LEU A 13 6.29 -36.09 21.97
CA LEU A 13 6.81 -35.44 23.18
C LEU A 13 5.70 -35.14 24.21
N SER A 14 6.05 -35.20 25.50
CA SER A 14 5.16 -34.73 26.57
C SER A 14 4.96 -33.21 26.49
N ASP A 15 3.85 -32.71 27.01
CA ASP A 15 3.49 -31.29 26.89
C ASP A 15 4.52 -30.33 27.52
N LYS A 16 5.23 -30.79 28.56
CA LYS A 16 6.35 -30.04 29.14
C LYS A 16 7.50 -29.88 28.14
N ASN A 17 7.85 -30.95 27.42
CA ASN A 17 8.92 -30.94 26.44
C ASN A 17 8.53 -30.18 25.16
N LYS A 18 7.25 -30.24 24.74
CA LYS A 18 6.73 -29.43 23.64
C LYS A 18 6.85 -27.93 23.92
N LYS A 19 6.53 -27.50 25.15
CA LYS A 19 6.71 -26.09 25.57
C LYS A 19 8.17 -25.67 25.54
N ILE A 20 9.10 -26.51 26.01
CA ILE A 20 10.54 -26.23 25.97
C ILE A 20 11.01 -26.05 24.52
N VAL A 21 10.65 -26.97 23.62
CA VAL A 21 11.03 -26.91 22.20
C VAL A 21 10.46 -25.64 21.53
N LEU A 22 9.21 -25.27 21.84
CA LEU A 22 8.59 -24.05 21.32
C LEU A 22 9.38 -22.80 21.73
N TRP A 23 9.74 -22.66 23.01
CA TRP A 23 10.52 -21.52 23.50
C TRP A 23 11.91 -21.46 22.85
N THR A 24 12.56 -22.60 22.61
CA THR A 24 13.85 -22.63 21.90
C THR A 24 13.72 -22.10 20.47
N ILE A 25 12.68 -22.50 19.73
CA ILE A 25 12.43 -22.02 18.36
C ILE A 25 12.16 -20.51 18.36
N VAL A 26 11.34 -20.03 19.30
CA VAL A 26 11.03 -18.59 19.42
C VAL A 26 12.29 -17.76 19.71
N VAL A 27 13.19 -18.24 20.56
CA VAL A 27 14.47 -17.55 20.84
C VAL A 27 15.37 -17.51 19.60
N VAL A 28 15.49 -18.63 18.87
CA VAL A 28 16.30 -18.69 17.63
C VAL A 28 15.73 -17.77 16.55
N LEU A 29 14.41 -17.75 16.37
CA LEU A 29 13.74 -16.82 15.45
C LEU A 29 13.93 -15.36 15.86
N GLY A 30 13.84 -15.05 17.16
CA GLY A 30 14.09 -13.70 17.68
C GLY A 30 15.51 -13.22 17.43
N LEU A 31 16.52 -14.08 17.61
CA LEU A 31 17.92 -13.76 17.32
C LEU A 31 18.16 -13.58 15.81
N MET A 32 17.55 -14.41 14.97
CA MET A 32 17.60 -14.23 13.51
C MET A 32 16.94 -12.92 13.09
N MET A 33 15.74 -12.62 13.59
CA MET A 33 15.03 -11.37 13.30
C MET A 33 15.82 -10.14 13.77
N GLY A 34 16.42 -10.19 14.97
CA GLY A 34 17.27 -9.11 15.48
C GLY A 34 18.51 -8.87 14.61
N PHE A 35 19.19 -9.93 14.16
CA PHE A 35 20.34 -9.82 13.26
C PHE A 35 19.97 -9.22 11.89
N PHE A 36 18.80 -9.58 11.35
CA PHE A 36 18.30 -9.03 10.09
C PHE A 36 17.80 -7.58 10.22
N TRP A 37 17.16 -7.21 11.32
CA TRP A 37 16.68 -5.83 11.57
C TRP A 37 17.83 -4.84 11.77
N ILE A 38 18.89 -5.21 12.50
CA ILE A 38 20.05 -4.33 12.72
C ILE A 38 20.80 -4.02 11.41
N LYS A 39 20.91 -5.01 10.50
CA LYS A 39 21.54 -4.79 9.18
C LYS A 39 20.65 -4.01 8.19
N GLY A 40 19.33 -4.12 8.29
CA GLY A 40 18.39 -3.44 7.40
C GLY A 40 18.17 -1.95 7.74
N ALA A 41 18.09 -1.60 9.03
CA ALA A 41 17.81 -0.23 9.47
C ALA A 41 18.98 0.74 9.22
N GLY A 42 20.23 0.28 9.31
CA GLY A 42 21.41 1.14 9.12
C GLY A 42 21.53 1.75 7.72
N ASN A 43 21.09 1.03 6.68
CA ASN A 43 21.14 1.50 5.29
C ASN A 43 19.98 2.43 4.93
N ALA A 44 18.86 2.38 5.67
CA ALA A 44 17.73 3.28 5.50
C ALA A 44 17.92 4.60 6.28
N LEU A 45 18.55 4.56 7.46
CA LEU A 45 18.78 5.74 8.29
C LEU A 45 19.90 6.67 7.77
N SER A 46 20.92 6.13 7.09
CA SER A 46 22.02 6.94 6.53
C SER A 46 21.56 7.86 5.40
N ASN A 47 20.53 7.45 4.64
CA ASN A 47 19.95 8.25 3.55
C ASN A 47 18.93 9.30 4.04
N LEU A 48 18.40 9.15 5.27
CA LEU A 48 17.47 10.10 5.88
C LEU A 48 18.21 11.30 6.51
N GLY A 49 19.43 11.08 7.03
CA GLY A 49 20.25 12.10 7.68
C GLY A 49 20.81 13.18 6.73
N SER A 50 20.98 12.87 5.44
CA SER A 50 21.52 13.82 4.45
C SER A 50 20.51 14.83 3.91
N GLN A 51 19.22 14.68 4.22
CA GLN A 51 18.14 15.55 3.67
C GLN A 51 17.52 16.52 4.68
N MET A 52 17.98 16.55 5.95
CA MET A 52 17.50 17.50 6.96
C MET A 52 18.53 18.58 7.34
N GLY A 53 19.29 19.06 6.36
CA GLY A 53 20.17 20.22 6.51
C GLY A 53 19.61 21.42 5.76
N ASN A 54 19.15 22.43 6.50
CA ASN A 54 18.78 23.79 6.08
C ASN A 54 17.32 24.01 5.62
N VAL A 55 16.41 24.09 6.58
CA VAL A 55 15.22 24.95 6.46
C VAL A 55 15.50 26.21 7.28
N GLN A 56 15.84 27.30 6.60
CA GLN A 56 15.85 28.63 7.22
C GLN A 56 14.42 29.16 7.26
N LEU A 57 13.87 29.27 8.46
CA LEU A 57 12.55 29.86 8.66
C LEU A 57 12.65 31.39 8.48
N PRO A 58 11.78 32.01 7.66
CA PRO A 58 11.75 33.45 7.53
C PRO A 58 11.22 34.09 8.83
N ASN A 59 11.88 35.16 9.26
CA ASN A 59 11.45 35.97 10.39
C ASN A 59 10.36 36.95 9.92
N ILE A 60 9.11 36.77 10.38
CA ILE A 60 7.99 37.64 10.04
C ILE A 60 7.73 38.58 11.23
N GLU A 61 8.04 39.87 11.05
CA GLU A 61 7.59 40.94 11.94
C GLU A 61 6.12 41.27 11.64
N THR A 62 5.24 41.13 12.63
CA THR A 62 3.81 41.43 12.50
C THR A 62 3.54 42.91 12.77
N GLN A 63 3.08 43.66 11.76
CA GLN A 63 2.39 44.93 11.99
C GLN A 63 0.91 44.66 12.29
N ASP A 64 0.48 45.07 13.48
CA ASP A 64 -0.91 45.04 13.93
C ASP A 64 -1.74 46.01 13.08
N THR A 65 -2.44 45.47 12.07
CA THR A 65 -3.41 46.21 11.26
C THR A 65 -4.69 45.39 11.26
N ASP A 66 -5.83 46.05 11.53
CA ASP A 66 -7.13 45.41 11.71
C ASP A 66 -7.50 44.51 10.53
N VAL A 67 -7.29 43.21 10.73
CA VAL A 67 -7.35 42.17 9.70
C VAL A 67 -8.80 41.88 9.29
N SER A 68 -9.77 42.29 10.10
CA SER A 68 -11.18 41.90 9.95
C SER A 68 -11.84 42.51 8.72
N ASP A 69 -11.57 43.79 8.42
CA ASP A 69 -12.19 44.49 7.30
C ASP A 69 -11.55 44.12 5.95
N ALA A 70 -10.26 43.75 5.96
CA ALA A 70 -9.57 43.23 4.79
C ALA A 70 -10.02 41.79 4.46
N ILE A 71 -10.21 40.94 5.47
CA ILE A 71 -10.72 39.56 5.29
C ILE A 71 -12.13 39.57 4.68
N ASN A 72 -13.02 40.44 5.16
CA ASN A 72 -14.41 40.47 4.67
C ASN A 72 -14.54 40.95 3.21
N ASN A 73 -13.63 41.80 2.74
CA ASN A 73 -13.57 42.21 1.33
C ASN A 73 -12.86 41.18 0.44
N LEU A 74 -11.88 40.44 0.97
CA LEU A 74 -11.20 39.34 0.26
C LEU A 74 -12.12 38.12 0.06
N ILE A 75 -12.95 37.77 1.04
CA ILE A 75 -13.88 36.62 0.95
C ILE A 75 -14.95 36.82 -0.13
N ASN A 76 -15.31 38.07 -0.46
CA ASN A 76 -16.36 38.40 -1.43
C ASN A 76 -15.87 38.66 -2.86
N GLN A 77 -14.55 38.60 -3.11
CA GLN A 77 -13.97 38.84 -4.45
C GLN A 77 -13.07 37.71 -4.97
N VAL A 78 -12.79 36.69 -4.17
CA VAL A 78 -12.07 35.51 -4.63
C VAL A 78 -13.13 34.47 -5.02
N PRO A 79 -13.29 34.14 -6.32
CA PRO A 79 -13.89 32.85 -6.66
C PRO A 79 -13.07 31.84 -5.87
N VAL A 80 -13.72 31.02 -5.03
CA VAL A 80 -13.05 29.89 -4.40
C VAL A 80 -12.56 29.02 -5.56
N GLU A 81 -11.33 29.25 -5.99
CA GLU A 81 -10.58 28.30 -6.77
C GLU A 81 -10.41 27.12 -5.82
N THR A 82 -11.34 26.18 -5.95
CA THR A 82 -11.28 24.90 -5.29
C THR A 82 -9.90 24.35 -5.61
N LEU A 83 -9.01 24.35 -4.62
CA LEU A 83 -7.82 23.51 -4.61
C LEU A 83 -8.24 22.17 -5.21
N ASP A 84 -7.47 21.67 -6.18
CA ASP A 84 -7.76 20.48 -6.97
C ASP A 84 -7.60 19.19 -6.12
N TRP A 85 -8.09 19.24 -4.87
CA TRP A 85 -7.97 18.22 -3.83
C TRP A 85 -8.60 16.89 -4.25
N LYS A 86 -9.53 16.95 -5.21
CA LYS A 86 -10.17 15.81 -5.83
C LYS A 86 -9.20 15.00 -6.68
N THR A 87 -8.13 15.61 -7.18
CA THR A 87 -7.15 14.92 -8.01
C THR A 87 -5.96 14.46 -7.18
N TYR A 88 -5.85 13.16 -6.96
CA TYR A 88 -4.62 12.56 -6.46
C TYR A 88 -3.66 12.36 -7.63
N LYS A 89 -2.43 12.86 -7.51
CA LYS A 89 -1.37 12.67 -8.50
C LYS A 89 -0.16 12.01 -7.86
N ASN A 90 0.32 10.93 -8.46
CA ASN A 90 1.55 10.25 -8.06
C ASN A 90 2.59 10.39 -9.16
N GLU A 91 3.56 11.28 -8.96
CA GLU A 91 4.63 11.54 -9.94
C GLU A 91 5.73 10.47 -9.94
N GLU A 92 5.87 9.73 -8.84
CA GLU A 92 6.85 8.64 -8.72
C GLU A 92 6.52 7.51 -9.71
N TYR A 93 5.26 7.10 -9.76
CA TYR A 93 4.79 6.02 -10.62
C TYR A 93 4.14 6.53 -11.91
N GLY A 94 3.70 7.78 -11.97
CA GLY A 94 3.15 8.40 -13.18
C GLY A 94 1.68 8.07 -13.38
N PHE A 95 0.84 8.36 -12.38
CA PHE A 95 -0.62 8.23 -12.53
C PHE A 95 -1.39 9.25 -11.69
N GLU A 96 -2.65 9.44 -12.04
CA GLU A 96 -3.62 10.25 -11.32
C GLU A 96 -4.99 9.56 -11.20
N LEU A 97 -5.75 9.95 -10.18
CA LEU A 97 -7.12 9.52 -9.89
C LEU A 97 -7.94 10.71 -9.42
N VAL A 98 -9.23 10.73 -9.79
CA VAL A 98 -10.18 11.77 -9.37
C VAL A 98 -11.15 11.19 -8.35
N PHE A 99 -11.28 11.87 -7.21
CA PHE A 99 -12.12 11.49 -6.08
C PHE A 99 -13.36 12.40 -5.98
N PRO A 100 -14.55 11.84 -5.71
CA PRO A 100 -15.76 12.60 -5.43
C PRO A 100 -15.72 13.24 -4.04
N ASP A 101 -16.66 14.16 -3.77
CA ASP A 101 -16.78 14.85 -2.47
C ASP A 101 -16.96 13.87 -1.29
N SER A 102 -17.66 12.77 -1.51
CA SER A 102 -17.87 11.70 -0.54
C SER A 102 -16.58 11.04 -0.03
N TRP A 103 -15.49 11.15 -0.79
CA TRP A 103 -14.18 10.62 -0.41
C TRP A 103 -13.32 11.61 0.37
N GLU A 104 -13.82 12.81 0.70
CA GLU A 104 -13.08 13.75 1.55
C GLU A 104 -12.60 13.09 2.86
N GLY A 105 -11.30 13.23 3.12
CA GLY A 105 -10.62 12.60 4.27
C GLY A 105 -10.12 11.17 4.04
N TYR A 106 -10.10 10.67 2.80
CA TYR A 106 -9.44 9.41 2.46
C TYR A 106 -7.96 9.44 2.86
N SER A 107 -7.36 8.28 3.11
CA SER A 107 -5.92 8.17 3.38
C SER A 107 -5.24 7.23 2.40
N VAL A 108 -4.02 7.56 2.02
CA VAL A 108 -3.19 6.75 1.13
C VAL A 108 -2.16 6.01 1.96
N ILE A 109 -2.09 4.69 1.79
CA ILE A 109 -1.04 3.85 2.39
C ILE A 109 -0.35 3.03 1.30
N SER A 110 0.92 2.71 1.52
CA SER A 110 1.69 1.82 0.66
C SER A 110 1.86 0.46 1.32
N ASP A 111 1.67 -0.60 0.53
CA ASP A 111 1.92 -1.99 0.91
C ASP A 111 2.68 -2.71 -0.23
N LEU A 112 3.06 -3.96 -0.04
CA LEU A 112 3.65 -4.81 -1.06
C LEU A 112 2.63 -5.85 -1.55
N TRP A 113 2.54 -6.05 -2.86
CA TRP A 113 1.99 -7.28 -3.41
C TRP A 113 3.10 -8.30 -3.62
N ARG A 114 2.74 -9.57 -3.52
CA ARG A 114 3.62 -10.72 -3.76
C ARG A 114 3.03 -11.58 -4.86
N ALA A 115 3.90 -12.14 -5.68
CA ALA A 115 3.55 -13.18 -6.63
C ALA A 115 4.60 -14.29 -6.62
N TRP A 116 4.23 -15.47 -7.11
CA TRP A 116 5.12 -16.62 -7.16
C TRP A 116 5.05 -17.29 -8.52
N ASP A 117 6.20 -17.76 -9.01
CA ASP A 117 6.24 -18.64 -10.18
C ASP A 117 5.62 -20.01 -9.83
N ILE A 118 4.59 -20.40 -10.56
CA ILE A 118 3.83 -21.63 -10.32
C ILE A 118 4.68 -22.88 -10.63
N ASN A 119 5.68 -22.75 -11.50
CA ASN A 119 6.54 -23.86 -11.91
C ASN A 119 7.79 -24.00 -11.01
N SER A 120 8.02 -23.07 -10.09
CA SER A 120 9.19 -23.10 -9.22
C SER A 120 8.88 -23.74 -7.87
N SER A 121 9.68 -24.72 -7.48
CA SER A 121 9.63 -25.34 -6.15
C SER A 121 10.43 -24.56 -5.09
N SER A 122 11.00 -23.41 -5.45
CA SER A 122 11.91 -22.64 -4.60
C SER A 122 11.38 -21.23 -4.33
N SER A 123 11.58 -20.75 -3.10
CA SER A 123 11.25 -19.38 -2.65
C SER A 123 12.04 -18.29 -3.39
N ALA A 124 12.99 -18.66 -4.25
CA ALA A 124 13.81 -17.76 -5.05
C ALA A 124 13.09 -17.23 -6.31
N SER A 125 11.84 -17.64 -6.55
CA SER A 125 11.02 -17.21 -7.69
C SER A 125 9.80 -16.40 -7.27
N GLU A 126 9.95 -15.61 -6.21
CA GLU A 126 8.94 -14.66 -5.76
C GLU A 126 9.16 -13.29 -6.39
N TYR A 127 8.08 -12.67 -6.82
CA TYR A 127 8.05 -11.31 -7.34
C TYR A 127 7.33 -10.42 -6.34
N TYR A 128 7.79 -9.18 -6.25
CA TYR A 128 7.23 -8.18 -5.37
C TYR A 128 7.03 -6.88 -6.13
N GLY A 129 6.03 -6.13 -5.73
CA GLY A 129 5.86 -4.76 -6.20
C GLY A 129 5.01 -3.93 -5.26
N VAL A 130 4.96 -2.64 -5.53
CA VAL A 130 4.25 -1.68 -4.68
C VAL A 130 2.76 -1.75 -4.96
N LYS A 131 1.97 -1.66 -3.89
CA LYS A 131 0.51 -1.54 -3.91
C LYS A 131 0.14 -0.27 -3.16
N ILE A 132 -0.43 0.69 -3.87
CA ILE A 132 -0.96 1.92 -3.28
C ILE A 132 -2.42 1.65 -2.91
N ILE A 133 -2.82 1.93 -1.68
CA ILE A 133 -4.18 1.67 -1.19
C ILE A 133 -4.79 2.99 -0.71
N PHE A 134 -5.86 3.41 -1.38
CA PHE A 134 -6.72 4.51 -0.94
C PHE A 134 -7.78 3.93 -0.01
N THR A 135 -7.70 4.32 1.26
CA THR A 135 -8.60 3.86 2.31
C THR A 135 -9.86 4.71 2.29
N ASN A 136 -11.02 4.06 2.19
CA ASN A 136 -12.31 4.73 2.20
C ASN A 136 -12.50 5.49 3.52
N PRO A 137 -12.80 6.81 3.50
CA PRO A 137 -12.92 7.60 4.72
C PRO A 137 -14.07 7.13 5.62
N ASN A 138 -15.10 6.49 5.06
CA ASN A 138 -16.22 5.99 5.84
C ASN A 138 -15.82 4.85 6.79
N ALA A 139 -14.73 4.13 6.53
CA ALA A 139 -14.21 3.13 7.47
C ALA A 139 -13.86 3.74 8.84
N LYS A 140 -13.36 4.99 8.86
CA LYS A 140 -13.07 5.71 10.11
C LYS A 140 -14.33 6.31 10.74
N LYS A 141 -15.29 6.74 9.91
CA LYS A 141 -16.56 7.34 10.35
C LYS A 141 -17.50 6.29 10.95
N ASN A 142 -17.48 5.07 10.42
CA ASN A 142 -18.37 3.96 10.77
C ASN A 142 -17.56 2.72 11.18
N PRO A 143 -16.95 2.71 12.38
CA PRO A 143 -16.16 1.58 12.84
C PRO A 143 -17.04 0.33 12.98
N GLY A 144 -16.57 -0.80 12.45
CA GLY A 144 -17.29 -2.08 12.44
C GLY A 144 -17.92 -2.45 11.09
N GLU A 145 -17.99 -1.50 10.16
CA GLU A 145 -18.40 -1.75 8.78
C GLU A 145 -17.19 -1.97 7.88
N ALA A 146 -17.27 -2.97 6.99
CA ALA A 146 -16.27 -3.16 5.96
C ALA A 146 -16.56 -2.22 4.79
N TRP A 147 -15.72 -1.22 4.57
CA TRP A 147 -15.81 -0.30 3.44
C TRP A 147 -14.77 -0.64 2.37
N GLN A 148 -15.16 -0.56 1.10
CA GLN A 148 -14.31 -0.91 -0.02
C GLN A 148 -13.19 0.14 -0.21
N ASN A 149 -11.95 -0.29 -0.01
CA ASN A 149 -10.76 0.48 -0.34
C ASN A 149 -10.41 0.32 -1.83
N ILE A 150 -9.59 1.22 -2.38
CA ILE A 150 -9.08 1.16 -3.76
C ILE A 150 -7.58 0.83 -3.73
N PRO A 151 -7.18 -0.42 -4.03
CA PRO A 151 -5.81 -0.82 -4.23
C PRO A 151 -5.39 -0.70 -5.71
N ILE A 152 -4.24 -0.10 -5.94
CA ILE A 152 -3.57 0.01 -7.24
C ILE A 152 -2.24 -0.73 -7.14
N MET A 153 -2.12 -1.85 -7.85
CA MET A 153 -0.87 -2.58 -8.01
C MET A 153 -0.04 -1.92 -9.10
N ILE A 154 1.22 -1.64 -8.79
CA ILE A 154 2.23 -1.17 -9.74
C ILE A 154 3.06 -2.38 -10.14
N ILE A 155 2.99 -2.74 -11.43
CA ILE A 155 3.57 -3.97 -11.97
C ILE A 155 4.49 -3.60 -13.12
N THR A 156 5.69 -4.16 -13.18
CA THR A 156 6.58 -3.97 -14.33
C THR A 156 6.11 -4.81 -15.53
N PRO A 157 6.30 -4.35 -16.78
CA PRO A 157 5.81 -5.06 -17.97
C PRO A 157 6.26 -6.53 -18.07
N ASP A 158 7.50 -6.82 -17.69
CA ASP A 158 8.06 -8.17 -17.66
C ASP A 158 7.32 -9.10 -16.69
N VAL A 159 6.97 -8.62 -15.49
CA VAL A 159 6.19 -9.40 -14.53
C VAL A 159 4.73 -9.52 -14.99
N TRP A 160 4.18 -8.46 -15.58
CA TRP A 160 2.82 -8.49 -16.14
C TRP A 160 2.66 -9.56 -17.23
N ASP A 161 3.63 -9.67 -18.14
CA ASP A 161 3.63 -10.69 -19.19
C ASP A 161 3.67 -12.11 -18.60
N LEU A 162 4.44 -12.33 -17.53
CA LEU A 162 4.46 -13.62 -16.83
C LEU A 162 3.12 -13.94 -16.15
N ILE A 163 2.41 -12.93 -15.65
CA ILE A 163 1.07 -13.09 -15.08
C ILE A 163 0.07 -13.47 -16.18
N LEU A 164 0.08 -12.79 -17.33
CA LEU A 164 -0.79 -13.11 -18.45
C LEU A 164 -0.55 -14.52 -19.02
N GLN A 165 0.69 -15.00 -18.97
CA GLN A 165 1.05 -16.36 -19.36
C GLN A 165 0.63 -17.42 -18.33
N GLY A 166 0.09 -17.02 -17.17
CA GLY A 166 -0.22 -17.93 -16.06
C GLY A 166 1.02 -18.57 -15.43
N ARG A 167 2.21 -18.03 -15.68
CA ARG A 167 3.46 -18.51 -15.09
C ARG A 167 3.66 -17.96 -13.69
N VAL A 168 3.20 -16.72 -13.45
CA VAL A 168 3.26 -16.05 -12.16
C VAL A 168 1.85 -15.84 -11.63
N ALA A 169 1.59 -16.33 -10.42
CA ALA A 169 0.34 -16.12 -9.71
C ALA A 169 0.51 -15.03 -8.65
N VAL A 170 -0.37 -14.02 -8.68
CA VAL A 170 -0.45 -12.98 -7.63
C VAL A 170 -1.47 -13.33 -6.54
N SER A 171 -2.26 -14.40 -6.75
CA SER A 171 -3.23 -14.94 -5.80
C SER A 171 -3.58 -16.39 -6.17
N ALA A 172 -4.30 -17.09 -5.29
CA ALA A 172 -4.87 -18.41 -5.59
C ALA A 172 -6.17 -18.34 -6.40
N ALA A 173 -6.66 -17.15 -6.79
CA ALA A 173 -7.87 -17.01 -7.57
C ALA A 173 -7.66 -17.48 -9.03
N PRO A 174 -8.68 -18.07 -9.68
CA PRO A 174 -8.62 -18.45 -11.10
C PRO A 174 -8.77 -17.24 -12.03
N ILE A 175 -8.85 -16.02 -11.48
CA ILE A 175 -8.93 -14.76 -12.21
C ILE A 175 -7.71 -13.92 -11.84
N GLY A 176 -7.13 -13.26 -12.84
CA GLY A 176 -5.96 -12.41 -12.67
C GLY A 176 -6.29 -11.01 -12.15
N PRO A 177 -5.26 -10.20 -11.89
CA PRO A 177 -5.42 -8.77 -11.67
C PRO A 177 -6.00 -8.12 -12.94
N GLU A 178 -6.79 -7.06 -12.78
CA GLU A 178 -7.41 -6.35 -13.88
C GLU A 178 -6.61 -5.09 -14.22
N ARG A 179 -6.14 -4.98 -15.46
CA ARG A 179 -5.39 -3.81 -15.91
C ARG A 179 -6.30 -2.60 -16.03
N ILE A 180 -5.88 -1.48 -15.44
CA ILE A 180 -6.60 -0.20 -15.46
C ILE A 180 -5.85 0.91 -16.20
N GLY A 181 -4.53 0.75 -16.41
CA GLY A 181 -3.73 1.72 -17.15
C GLY A 181 -2.29 1.25 -17.37
N GLN A 182 -1.52 2.02 -18.12
CA GLN A 182 -0.07 1.80 -18.27
C GLN A 182 0.64 3.10 -18.64
N ASN A 183 1.92 3.19 -18.28
CA ASN A 183 2.85 4.15 -18.87
C ASN A 183 4.10 3.42 -19.40
N LYS A 184 5.19 4.16 -19.65
CA LYS A 184 6.43 3.59 -20.19
C LYS A 184 7.12 2.59 -19.25
N LYS A 185 6.88 2.69 -17.94
CA LYS A 185 7.59 1.91 -16.92
C LYS A 185 6.71 0.85 -16.25
N TYR A 186 5.41 1.10 -16.14
CA TYR A 186 4.52 0.31 -15.30
C TYR A 186 3.19 0.00 -15.98
N ILE A 187 2.66 -1.17 -15.65
CA ILE A 187 1.26 -1.55 -15.78
C ILE A 187 0.60 -1.32 -14.42
N PHE A 188 -0.57 -0.68 -14.45
CA PHE A 188 -1.39 -0.47 -13.26
C PHE A 188 -2.57 -1.41 -13.30
N ALA A 189 -2.83 -2.08 -12.18
CA ALA A 189 -3.90 -3.05 -12.09
C ALA A 189 -4.58 -3.05 -10.72
N THR A 190 -5.84 -3.47 -10.68
CA THR A 190 -6.51 -3.83 -9.43
C THR A 190 -6.24 -5.32 -9.12
N PRO A 191 -6.19 -5.72 -7.84
CA PRO A 191 -5.98 -7.11 -7.46
C PRO A 191 -7.10 -8.05 -7.94
N PRO A 192 -6.82 -9.36 -8.07
CA PRO A 192 -7.86 -10.36 -8.25
C PRO A 192 -8.94 -10.24 -7.18
N ARG A 193 -10.20 -10.36 -7.59
CA ARG A 193 -11.37 -10.34 -6.69
C ARG A 193 -11.48 -9.09 -5.82
N TRP A 194 -11.02 -7.94 -6.32
CA TRP A 194 -11.01 -6.70 -5.55
C TRP A 194 -12.41 -6.25 -5.08
N TYR A 195 -13.42 -6.32 -5.94
CA TYR A 195 -14.81 -5.98 -5.62
C TYR A 195 -15.78 -7.08 -6.08
N GLY A 196 -16.97 -7.15 -5.48
CA GLY A 196 -18.00 -8.13 -5.85
C GLY A 196 -17.81 -9.53 -5.26
N PHE A 197 -16.84 -9.71 -4.36
CA PHE A 197 -16.56 -10.98 -3.66
C PHE A 197 -16.71 -10.88 -2.14
N THR A 198 -17.08 -9.71 -1.64
CA THR A 198 -17.35 -9.42 -0.23
C THR A 198 -18.62 -8.59 -0.13
N ASP A 199 -19.13 -8.46 1.08
CA ASP A 199 -20.22 -7.58 1.50
C ASP A 199 -19.73 -6.15 1.83
N ALA A 200 -18.57 -5.74 1.30
CA ALA A 200 -18.01 -4.43 1.55
C ALA A 200 -18.90 -3.31 0.96
N LEU A 201 -19.16 -2.29 1.76
CA LEU A 201 -19.95 -1.11 1.39
C LEU A 201 -19.15 -0.17 0.46
N GLY A 202 -19.87 0.61 -0.34
CA GLY A 202 -19.26 1.65 -1.19
C GLY A 202 -18.44 1.13 -2.38
N TRP A 203 -18.59 -0.15 -2.76
CA TRP A 203 -17.78 -0.73 -3.83
C TRP A 203 -18.08 -0.14 -5.21
N GLN A 204 -19.33 0.26 -5.49
CA GLN A 204 -19.69 0.87 -6.77
C GLN A 204 -18.95 2.20 -6.98
N GLU A 205 -18.94 3.04 -5.96
CA GLU A 205 -18.23 4.32 -5.99
C GLU A 205 -16.71 4.11 -6.09
N ALA A 206 -16.16 3.11 -5.39
CA ALA A 206 -14.76 2.74 -5.52
C ALA A 206 -14.40 2.33 -6.97
N VAL A 207 -15.27 1.57 -7.63
CA VAL A 207 -15.12 1.19 -9.05
C VAL A 207 -15.23 2.42 -9.96
N ASP A 208 -16.16 3.34 -9.68
CA ASP A 208 -16.31 4.57 -10.46
C ASP A 208 -15.10 5.49 -10.35
N ILE A 209 -14.49 5.59 -9.17
CA ILE A 209 -13.21 6.30 -8.99
C ILE A 209 -12.11 5.66 -9.83
N VAL A 210 -11.99 4.33 -9.85
CA VAL A 210 -10.97 3.64 -10.67
C VAL A 210 -11.15 3.91 -12.17
N LYS A 211 -12.37 4.13 -12.66
CA LYS A 211 -12.59 4.52 -14.07
C LYS A 211 -11.99 5.89 -14.43
N THR A 212 -11.69 6.73 -13.44
CA THR A 212 -11.00 8.02 -13.65
C THR A 212 -9.49 7.87 -13.78
N PHE A 213 -8.95 6.66 -13.58
CA PHE A 213 -7.52 6.39 -13.59
C PHE A 213 -6.87 6.85 -14.90
N LYS A 214 -5.79 7.62 -14.77
CA LYS A 214 -5.00 8.06 -15.91
C LYS A 214 -3.52 7.93 -15.62
N ALA A 215 -2.81 7.23 -16.49
CA ALA A 215 -1.35 7.12 -16.44
C ALA A 215 -0.69 8.19 -17.32
N PHE A 216 0.51 8.63 -16.93
CA PHE A 216 1.34 9.57 -17.68
C PHE A 216 2.83 9.18 -17.63
#